data_AF-A0A7S0P5C9-F1
#
_entry.id   AF-A0A7S0P5C9-F1
#
_cell.length_a   1.000
_cell.length_b   1.000
_cell.length_c   1.000
_cell.angle_alpha   90.00
_cell.angle_beta   90.00
_cell.angle_gamma   90.00
#
_symmetry.space_group_name_H-M   'P 1'
#
loop_
_entity.id
_entity.type
_entity.pdbx_description
1 polymer ?
#
loop_
_entity_poly.entity_id
_entity_poly.type
_entity_poly.pdbx_seq_one_letter_code
_entity_poly.pdbx_strand_id
1 'polypeptide(L)'
;LHWGDGEIARARASLRAAVSENAGTSRRAERELIELFNSWASMEAKEAGDDGCRLALAVVDEALDLFPQEGSLLQTRGSLLHRTGAVEDARQAFAASVRRGGGAPAYVAWALLEEACGDVNAARALFALGAKVDIHHSPLHHARASFELRCGNVSSARSILSAAAARSPCATLWHGLGQLELRIGSLREAERLFAKGAALGRGVDRTSYLWHSLGMVRLKQRRLAEARAAFEDGLRRNPRCSQLQSGLAMVYAQLGRPEIARVHFERAVTIDDQHAHAWQAWGVMETRLNNVERARRLFWRGLRLCPKHVALWQAAAKLEAEQGELNRARSLYKRGSEACTACEPPLSVGCGSALSLLLSWASFELHEGRLPYAQMLLARAKKASPSSGELYHLQALVLIKQGHARDARQTLEEGLRVAPTHVP
;
A
#
# COMPACT_ATOMS: atom_id res chain seq x y z
N LEU A 1 -4.09 -0.06 -19.05
CA LEU A 1 -5.02 -0.28 -20.18
C LEU A 1 -6.42 -0.09 -19.59
N HIS A 2 -7.00 1.10 -19.78
CA HIS A 2 -8.43 1.30 -19.55
C HIS A 2 -9.13 0.73 -20.78
N TRP A 3 -9.90 -0.34 -20.56
CA TRP A 3 -10.76 -0.90 -21.60
C TRP A 3 -12.09 -0.16 -21.50
N GLY A 4 -12.69 0.20 -22.62
CA GLY A 4 -14.00 0.87 -22.60
C GLY A 4 -15.11 -0.13 -22.23
N ASP A 5 -16.23 0.33 -21.66
CA ASP A 5 -17.40 -0.50 -21.32
C ASP A 5 -17.85 -1.42 -22.47
N GLY A 6 -17.68 -0.97 -23.72
CA GLY A 6 -17.98 -1.73 -24.93
C GLY A 6 -17.00 -2.86 -25.27
N GLU A 7 -15.74 -2.79 -24.82
CA GLU A 7 -14.74 -3.84 -25.02
C GLU A 7 -14.93 -4.99 -24.05
N ILE A 8 -15.39 -4.70 -22.82
CA ILE A 8 -15.76 -5.71 -21.84
C ILE A 8 -17.01 -6.44 -22.30
N ALA A 9 -18.06 -5.74 -22.75
CA ALA A 9 -19.25 -6.40 -23.29
C ALA A 9 -18.93 -7.33 -24.48
N ARG A 10 -17.98 -6.95 -25.34
CA ARG A 10 -17.46 -7.81 -26.41
C ARG A 10 -16.66 -8.99 -25.87
N ALA A 11 -15.78 -8.77 -24.89
CA ALA A 11 -15.04 -9.83 -24.23
C ALA A 11 -15.98 -10.84 -23.55
N ARG A 12 -17.07 -10.37 -22.91
CA ARG A 12 -18.13 -11.19 -22.31
C ARG A 12 -18.83 -12.05 -23.37
N ALA A 13 -19.20 -11.47 -24.51
CA ALA A 13 -19.83 -12.18 -25.61
C ALA A 13 -18.89 -13.23 -26.24
N SER A 14 -17.62 -12.88 -26.45
CA SER A 14 -16.60 -13.80 -26.97
C SER A 14 -16.30 -14.96 -26.02
N LEU A 15 -16.27 -14.72 -24.70
CA LEU A 15 -16.06 -15.78 -23.70
C LEU A 15 -17.26 -16.74 -23.67
N ARG A 16 -18.48 -16.21 -23.68
CA ARG A 16 -19.71 -17.04 -23.73
C ARG A 16 -19.78 -17.88 -25.00
N ALA A 17 -19.37 -17.32 -26.14
CA ALA A 17 -19.24 -18.07 -27.40
C ALA A 17 -18.18 -19.18 -27.27
N ALA A 18 -17.00 -18.87 -26.71
CA ALA A 18 -15.92 -19.84 -26.52
C ALA A 18 -16.30 -20.98 -25.55
N VAL A 19 -17.08 -20.70 -24.50
CA VAL A 19 -17.61 -21.71 -23.58
C VAL A 19 -18.62 -22.62 -24.29
N SER A 20 -19.46 -22.07 -25.16
CA SER A 20 -20.43 -22.86 -25.93
C SER A 20 -19.78 -23.73 -27.02
N GLU A 21 -18.69 -23.26 -27.63
CA GLU A 21 -17.94 -24.00 -28.67
C GLU A 21 -17.03 -25.10 -28.09
N ASN A 22 -16.49 -24.90 -26.87
CA ASN A 22 -15.59 -25.85 -26.20
C ASN A 22 -16.27 -26.74 -25.15
N ALA A 23 -17.61 -26.79 -25.13
CA ALA A 23 -18.39 -27.68 -24.26
C ALA A 23 -18.14 -29.16 -24.64
N GLY A 24 -17.00 -29.71 -24.22
CA GLY A 24 -16.60 -31.10 -24.46
C GLY A 24 -15.10 -31.39 -24.63
N THR A 25 -14.18 -30.43 -24.46
CA THR A 25 -12.76 -30.63 -24.84
C THR A 25 -11.75 -30.58 -23.69
N SER A 26 -10.75 -31.49 -23.75
CA SER A 26 -9.40 -31.54 -23.11
C SER A 26 -9.11 -30.65 -21.89
N ARG A 27 -8.49 -31.23 -20.83
CA ARG A 27 -8.00 -30.54 -19.61
C ARG A 27 -7.21 -29.24 -19.83
N ARG A 28 -6.62 -29.05 -21.02
CA ARG A 28 -5.93 -27.81 -21.39
C ARG A 28 -6.90 -26.67 -21.68
N ALA A 29 -7.98 -26.94 -22.43
CA ALA A 29 -9.01 -25.95 -22.74
C ALA A 29 -9.78 -25.53 -21.47
N GLU A 30 -10.04 -26.47 -20.57
CA GLU A 30 -10.63 -26.18 -19.24
C GLU A 30 -9.77 -25.20 -18.44
N ARG A 31 -8.44 -25.41 -18.37
CA ARG A 31 -7.51 -24.49 -17.69
C ARG A 31 -7.49 -23.10 -18.29
N GLU A 32 -7.47 -23.01 -19.62
CA GLU A 32 -7.50 -21.72 -20.33
C GLU A 32 -8.81 -20.97 -20.04
N LEU A 33 -9.95 -21.66 -20.01
CA LEU A 33 -11.25 -21.09 -19.63
C LEU A 33 -11.25 -20.61 -18.16
N ILE A 34 -10.70 -21.37 -17.22
CA ILE A 34 -10.60 -20.99 -15.80
C ILE A 34 -9.72 -19.74 -15.62
N GLU A 35 -8.60 -19.65 -16.33
CA GLU A 35 -7.73 -18.47 -16.31
C GLU A 35 -8.44 -17.23 -16.89
N LEU A 36 -9.24 -17.43 -17.94
CA LEU A 36 -10.07 -16.38 -18.53
C LEU A 36 -11.15 -15.90 -17.56
N PHE A 37 -11.87 -16.80 -16.88
CA PHE A 37 -12.86 -16.43 -15.86
C PHE A 37 -12.23 -15.67 -14.69
N ASN A 38 -11.09 -16.11 -14.19
CA ASN A 38 -10.36 -15.41 -13.13
C ASN A 38 -9.89 -14.02 -13.58
N SER A 39 -9.40 -13.91 -14.82
CA SER A 39 -8.99 -12.63 -15.40
C SER A 39 -10.18 -11.69 -15.56
N TRP A 40 -11.31 -12.21 -16.06
CA TRP A 40 -12.55 -11.46 -16.22
C TRP A 40 -13.07 -10.95 -14.87
N ALA A 41 -13.20 -11.83 -13.87
CA ALA A 41 -13.60 -11.43 -12.53
C ALA A 41 -12.66 -10.37 -11.93
N SER A 42 -11.35 -10.48 -12.16
CA SER A 42 -10.37 -9.47 -11.73
C SER A 42 -10.57 -8.11 -12.41
N MET A 43 -10.99 -8.10 -13.67
CA MET A 43 -11.28 -6.87 -14.43
C MET A 43 -12.55 -6.19 -13.90
N GLU A 44 -13.65 -6.93 -13.77
CA GLU A 44 -14.92 -6.43 -13.23
C GLU A 44 -14.73 -5.81 -11.83
N ALA A 45 -13.93 -6.49 -11.00
CA ALA A 45 -13.66 -6.04 -9.64
C ALA A 45 -12.74 -4.78 -9.56
N LYS A 46 -12.13 -4.34 -10.67
CA LYS A 46 -11.28 -3.14 -10.74
C LYS A 46 -12.04 -1.89 -11.22
N GLU A 47 -13.04 -2.05 -12.08
CA GLU A 47 -13.66 -0.90 -12.75
C GLU A 47 -14.82 -0.27 -11.97
N ALA A 48 -15.61 -1.06 -11.24
CA ALA A 48 -16.92 -0.59 -10.75
C ALA A 48 -17.07 -0.53 -9.22
N GLY A 49 -15.97 -0.43 -8.45
CA GLY A 49 -16.06 -0.31 -6.98
C GLY A 49 -16.80 -1.47 -6.32
N ASP A 50 -17.81 -1.17 -5.49
CA ASP A 50 -18.64 -2.20 -4.80
C ASP A 50 -19.58 -2.93 -5.76
N ASP A 51 -20.12 -2.26 -6.78
CA ASP A 51 -20.95 -2.90 -7.81
C ASP A 51 -20.11 -3.81 -8.73
N GLY A 52 -18.83 -3.47 -8.92
CA GLY A 52 -17.86 -4.32 -9.62
C GLY A 52 -17.57 -5.63 -8.90
N CYS A 53 -17.54 -5.61 -7.56
CA CYS A 53 -17.37 -6.85 -6.79
C CYS A 53 -18.58 -7.79 -6.94
N ARG A 54 -19.80 -7.25 -7.02
CA ARG A 54 -21.02 -8.04 -7.26
C ARG A 54 -21.03 -8.67 -8.65
N LEU A 55 -20.70 -7.90 -9.68
CA LEU A 55 -20.57 -8.40 -11.04
C LEU A 55 -19.48 -9.47 -11.15
N ALA A 56 -18.32 -9.25 -10.51
CA ALA A 56 -17.25 -10.24 -10.46
C ALA A 56 -17.67 -11.53 -9.74
N LEU A 57 -18.46 -11.44 -8.67
CA LEU A 57 -19.00 -12.62 -7.98
C LEU A 57 -19.93 -13.41 -8.88
N ALA A 58 -20.83 -12.76 -9.60
CA ALA A 58 -21.73 -13.43 -10.56
C ALA A 58 -20.94 -14.19 -11.65
N VAL A 59 -19.84 -13.60 -12.15
CA VAL A 59 -18.95 -14.25 -13.11
C VAL A 59 -18.27 -15.49 -12.52
N VAL A 60 -17.81 -15.42 -11.27
CA VAL A 60 -17.16 -16.55 -10.60
C VAL A 60 -18.16 -17.64 -10.25
N ASP A 61 -19.40 -17.28 -9.87
CA ASP A 61 -20.46 -18.25 -9.60
C ASP A 61 -20.86 -18.98 -10.90
N GLU A 62 -21.00 -18.27 -12.04
CA GLU A 62 -21.21 -18.88 -13.37
C GLU A 62 -20.05 -19.84 -13.73
N ALA A 63 -18.81 -19.47 -13.41
CA ALA A 63 -17.65 -20.35 -13.63
C ALA A 63 -17.63 -21.57 -12.71
N LEU A 64 -18.14 -21.46 -11.47
CA LEU A 64 -18.21 -22.56 -10.51
C LEU A 64 -19.35 -23.54 -10.83
N ASP A 65 -20.42 -23.08 -11.48
CA ASP A 65 -21.46 -23.96 -12.01
C ASP A 65 -20.90 -24.88 -13.12
N LEU A 66 -19.99 -24.35 -13.94
CA LEU A 66 -19.30 -25.10 -15.00
C LEU A 66 -18.14 -25.95 -14.46
N PHE A 67 -17.37 -25.42 -13.51
CA PHE A 67 -16.15 -26.03 -12.97
C PHE A 67 -16.18 -26.13 -11.44
N PRO A 68 -17.07 -26.96 -10.87
CA PRO A 68 -17.32 -26.97 -9.44
C PRO A 68 -16.12 -27.44 -8.61
N GLN A 69 -15.17 -28.17 -9.18
CA GLN A 69 -14.04 -28.74 -8.42
C GLN A 69 -12.81 -27.82 -8.35
N GLU A 70 -12.83 -26.66 -9.00
CA GLU A 70 -11.64 -25.83 -9.16
C GLU A 70 -11.36 -24.94 -7.95
N GLY A 71 -10.24 -25.23 -7.27
CA GLY A 71 -9.81 -24.49 -6.08
C GLY A 71 -9.45 -23.03 -6.35
N SER A 72 -9.00 -22.68 -7.56
CA SER A 72 -8.60 -21.31 -7.94
C SER A 72 -9.79 -20.36 -8.01
N LEU A 73 -10.92 -20.80 -8.58
CA LEU A 73 -12.16 -20.03 -8.64
C LEU A 73 -12.74 -19.79 -7.25
N LEU A 74 -12.69 -20.80 -6.37
CA LEU A 74 -13.12 -20.66 -4.96
C LEU A 74 -12.24 -19.68 -4.18
N GLN A 75 -10.93 -19.63 -4.48
CA GLN A 75 -10.04 -18.61 -3.91
C GLN A 75 -10.44 -17.21 -4.39
N THR A 76 -10.70 -17.04 -5.68
CA THR A 76 -11.14 -15.74 -6.24
C THR A 76 -12.48 -15.33 -5.63
N ARG A 77 -13.45 -16.25 -5.51
CA ARG A 77 -14.72 -16.04 -4.83
C ARG A 77 -14.53 -15.57 -3.39
N GLY A 78 -13.71 -16.28 -2.60
CA GLY A 78 -13.42 -15.89 -1.22
C GLY A 78 -12.76 -14.51 -1.11
N SER A 79 -11.87 -14.18 -2.04
CA SER A 79 -11.21 -12.86 -2.08
C SER A 79 -12.21 -11.74 -2.40
N LEU A 80 -13.17 -11.98 -3.29
CA LEU A 80 -14.24 -11.04 -3.61
C LEU A 80 -15.23 -10.86 -2.45
N LEU A 81 -15.63 -11.96 -1.80
CA LEU A 81 -16.50 -11.93 -0.61
C LEU A 81 -15.87 -11.20 0.58
N HIS A 82 -14.55 -11.36 0.77
CA HIS A 82 -13.82 -10.59 1.76
C HIS A 82 -13.91 -9.08 1.46
N ARG A 83 -13.76 -8.68 0.19
CA ARG A 83 -13.88 -7.27 -0.21
C ARG A 83 -15.29 -6.69 0.02
N THR A 84 -16.34 -7.50 -0.13
CA THR A 84 -17.73 -7.08 0.12
C THR A 84 -18.12 -7.13 1.61
N GLY A 85 -17.22 -7.59 2.49
CA GLY A 85 -17.46 -7.68 3.94
C GLY A 85 -18.17 -8.96 4.40
N ALA A 86 -18.43 -9.92 3.49
CA ALA A 86 -19.02 -11.22 3.81
C ALA A 86 -17.95 -12.19 4.34
N VAL A 87 -17.50 -11.97 5.58
CA VAL A 87 -16.37 -12.67 6.21
C VAL A 87 -16.60 -14.19 6.33
N GLU A 88 -17.78 -14.62 6.78
CA GLU A 88 -18.06 -16.05 6.98
C GLU A 88 -18.16 -16.80 5.65
N ASP A 89 -18.81 -16.21 4.65
CA ASP A 89 -18.90 -16.80 3.30
C ASP A 89 -17.52 -16.87 2.64
N ALA A 90 -16.67 -15.85 2.86
CA ALA A 90 -15.28 -15.86 2.42
C ALA A 90 -14.49 -17.00 3.07
N ARG A 91 -14.63 -17.19 4.39
CA ARG A 91 -13.99 -18.29 5.12
C ARG A 91 -14.43 -19.65 4.60
N GLN A 92 -15.72 -19.83 4.33
CA GLN A 92 -16.25 -21.07 3.74
C GLN A 92 -15.69 -21.34 2.33
N ALA A 93 -15.61 -20.30 1.49
CA ALA A 93 -15.05 -20.40 0.14
C ALA A 93 -13.55 -20.76 0.18
N PHE A 94 -12.76 -20.15 1.07
CA PHE A 94 -11.35 -20.50 1.24
C PHE A 94 -11.16 -21.91 1.79
N ALA A 95 -11.97 -22.32 2.78
CA ALA A 95 -11.92 -23.68 3.30
C ALA A 95 -12.28 -24.71 2.22
N ALA A 96 -13.25 -24.41 1.36
CA ALA A 96 -13.60 -25.25 0.22
C ALA A 96 -12.46 -25.32 -0.82
N SER A 97 -11.81 -24.19 -1.11
CA SER A 97 -10.63 -24.12 -1.99
C SER A 97 -9.51 -25.03 -1.50
N VAL A 98 -9.17 -24.94 -0.21
CA VAL A 98 -8.10 -25.75 0.40
C VAL A 98 -8.44 -27.23 0.40
N ARG A 99 -9.69 -27.62 0.73
CA ARG A 99 -10.13 -29.02 0.69
C ARG A 99 -10.03 -29.64 -0.70
N ARG A 100 -10.17 -28.83 -1.75
CA ARG A 100 -10.08 -29.25 -3.16
C ARG A 100 -8.66 -29.17 -3.73
N GLY A 101 -7.64 -29.06 -2.87
CA GLY A 101 -6.25 -29.01 -3.31
C GLY A 101 -5.78 -27.63 -3.78
N GLY A 102 -6.39 -26.56 -3.24
CA GLY A 102 -5.93 -25.19 -3.48
C GLY A 102 -4.44 -25.03 -3.15
N GLY A 103 -3.71 -24.34 -4.04
CA GLY A 103 -2.27 -24.10 -3.88
C GLY A 103 -1.95 -23.08 -2.78
N ALA A 104 -0.66 -22.75 -2.65
CA ALA A 104 -0.18 -21.74 -1.69
C ALA A 104 -0.96 -20.40 -1.70
N PRO A 105 -1.43 -19.85 -2.84
CA PRO A 105 -2.21 -18.62 -2.86
C PRO A 105 -3.53 -18.70 -2.06
N ALA A 106 -4.20 -19.85 -2.00
CA ALA A 106 -5.43 -20.03 -1.23
C ALA A 106 -5.18 -19.92 0.28
N TYR A 107 -4.09 -20.54 0.77
CA TYR A 107 -3.66 -20.43 2.16
C TYR A 107 -3.27 -19.00 2.53
N VAL A 108 -2.58 -18.28 1.63
CA VAL A 108 -2.22 -16.87 1.85
C VAL A 108 -3.48 -16.01 1.96
N ALA A 109 -4.43 -16.16 1.03
CA ALA A 109 -5.66 -15.38 1.05
C ALA A 109 -6.49 -15.63 2.31
N TRP A 110 -6.59 -16.90 2.74
CA TRP A 110 -7.28 -17.25 3.98
C TRP A 110 -6.54 -16.72 5.22
N ALA A 111 -5.20 -16.85 5.28
CA ALA A 111 -4.42 -16.34 6.41
C ALA A 111 -4.55 -14.81 6.56
N LEU A 112 -4.61 -14.07 5.45
CA LEU A 112 -4.84 -12.62 5.46
C LEU A 112 -6.26 -12.25 5.90
N LEU A 113 -7.27 -13.07 5.62
CA LEU A 113 -8.62 -12.89 6.15
C LEU A 113 -8.62 -13.07 7.67
N GLU A 114 -8.07 -14.17 8.19
CA GLU A 114 -8.04 -14.41 9.64
C GLU A 114 -7.22 -13.35 10.39
N GLU A 115 -6.13 -12.87 9.78
CA GLU A 115 -5.39 -11.72 10.29
C GLU A 115 -6.26 -10.46 10.36
N ALA A 116 -7.05 -10.15 9.32
CA ALA A 116 -7.97 -9.01 9.33
C ALA A 116 -9.07 -9.16 10.40
N CYS A 117 -9.50 -10.39 10.70
CA CYS A 117 -10.40 -10.72 11.80
C CYS A 117 -9.73 -10.65 13.18
N GLY A 118 -8.40 -10.52 13.25
CA GLY A 118 -7.64 -10.49 14.50
C GLY A 118 -7.26 -11.86 15.06
N ASP A 119 -7.55 -12.97 14.36
CA ASP A 119 -7.13 -14.31 14.77
C ASP A 119 -5.69 -14.60 14.31
N VAL A 120 -4.75 -14.17 15.15
CA VAL A 120 -3.31 -14.35 14.94
C VAL A 120 -2.92 -15.83 14.90
N ASN A 121 -3.59 -16.69 15.66
CA ASN A 121 -3.21 -18.10 15.76
C ASN A 121 -3.65 -18.89 14.53
N ALA A 122 -4.88 -18.67 14.07
CA ALA A 122 -5.38 -19.25 12.84
C ALA A 122 -4.55 -18.78 11.63
N ALA A 123 -4.27 -17.47 11.53
CA ALA A 123 -3.44 -16.92 10.46
C ALA A 123 -2.05 -17.57 10.41
N ARG A 124 -1.38 -17.71 11.56
CA ARG A 124 -0.05 -18.35 11.65
C ARG A 124 -0.09 -19.83 11.23
N ALA A 125 -1.13 -20.56 11.65
CA ALA A 125 -1.31 -21.96 11.28
C ALA A 125 -1.52 -22.11 9.76
N LEU A 126 -2.35 -21.26 9.16
CA LEU A 126 -2.61 -21.25 7.72
C LEU A 126 -1.35 -20.97 6.90
N PHE A 127 -0.54 -19.97 7.31
CA PHE A 127 0.76 -19.72 6.67
C PHE A 127 1.73 -20.90 6.79
N ALA A 128 1.74 -21.59 7.94
CA ALA A 128 2.58 -22.77 8.13
C ALA A 128 2.12 -23.95 7.27
N LEU A 129 0.81 -24.14 7.09
CA LEU A 129 0.25 -25.15 6.20
C LEU A 129 0.56 -24.85 4.74
N GLY A 130 0.33 -23.62 4.27
CA GLY A 130 0.63 -23.25 2.89
C GLY A 130 2.13 -23.38 2.55
N ALA A 131 3.02 -23.12 3.52
CA ALA A 131 4.47 -23.31 3.36
C ALA A 131 4.87 -24.79 3.19
N LYS A 132 4.06 -25.74 3.69
CA LYS A 132 4.26 -27.18 3.48
C LYS A 132 3.77 -27.63 2.10
N VAL A 133 2.72 -26.99 1.59
CA VAL A 133 2.16 -27.29 0.26
C VAL A 133 3.10 -26.85 -0.85
N ASP A 134 3.64 -25.64 -0.76
CA ASP A 134 4.65 -25.14 -1.70
C ASP A 134 5.75 -24.37 -0.96
N ILE A 135 6.90 -25.03 -0.82
CA ILE A 135 8.08 -24.46 -0.17
C ILE A 135 8.79 -23.41 -1.03
N HIS A 136 8.58 -23.40 -2.35
CA HIS A 136 9.22 -22.48 -3.29
C HIS A 136 8.37 -21.24 -3.60
N HIS A 137 7.13 -21.19 -3.11
CA HIS A 137 6.23 -20.06 -3.31
C HIS A 137 6.72 -18.78 -2.60
N SER A 138 7.47 -17.96 -3.34
CA SER A 138 8.07 -16.72 -2.83
C SER A 138 7.04 -15.72 -2.25
N PRO A 139 5.87 -15.49 -2.88
CA PRO A 139 4.85 -14.59 -2.31
C PRO A 139 4.32 -15.04 -0.95
N LEU A 140 4.21 -16.35 -0.70
CA LEU A 140 3.71 -16.87 0.59
C LEU A 140 4.71 -16.59 1.69
N HIS A 141 6.00 -16.86 1.46
CA HIS A 141 7.04 -16.59 2.47
C HIS A 141 7.19 -15.09 2.74
N HIS A 142 7.00 -14.26 1.71
CA HIS A 142 6.93 -12.81 1.88
C HIS A 142 5.73 -12.42 2.75
N ALA A 143 4.52 -12.87 2.42
CA ALA A 143 3.30 -12.56 3.17
C ALA A 143 3.39 -13.04 4.63
N ARG A 144 3.89 -14.27 4.85
CA ARG A 144 4.11 -14.85 6.16
C ARG A 144 5.10 -14.03 7.00
N ALA A 145 6.20 -13.58 6.40
CA ALA A 145 7.17 -12.75 7.10
C ALA A 145 6.63 -11.35 7.41
N SER A 146 5.84 -10.75 6.50
CA SER A 146 5.14 -9.50 6.74
C SER A 146 4.11 -9.62 7.88
N PHE A 147 3.41 -10.75 7.98
CA PHE A 147 2.54 -11.09 9.10
C PHE A 147 3.32 -11.15 10.42
N GLU A 148 4.41 -11.92 10.48
CA GLU A 148 5.23 -12.01 11.70
C GLU A 148 5.82 -10.65 12.10
N LEU A 149 6.15 -9.78 11.13
CA LEU A 149 6.59 -8.41 11.40
C LEU A 149 5.50 -7.54 12.05
N ARG A 150 4.24 -7.72 11.65
CA ARG A 150 3.09 -7.03 12.27
C ARG A 150 2.82 -7.57 13.67
N CYS A 151 3.04 -8.87 13.90
CA CYS A 151 3.02 -9.46 15.24
C CYS A 151 4.23 -9.08 16.12
N GLY A 152 5.22 -8.35 15.59
CA GLY A 152 6.44 -7.97 16.34
C GLY A 152 7.56 -9.01 16.35
N ASN A 153 7.37 -10.15 15.68
CA ASN A 153 8.31 -11.27 15.64
C ASN A 153 9.39 -11.08 14.55
N VAL A 154 10.24 -10.07 14.73
CA VAL A 154 11.28 -9.68 13.76
C VAL A 154 12.28 -10.81 13.46
N SER A 155 12.68 -11.57 14.47
CA SER A 155 13.62 -12.70 14.33
C SER A 155 13.05 -13.83 13.47
N SER A 156 11.79 -14.18 13.71
CA SER A 156 11.05 -15.18 12.92
C SER A 156 10.93 -14.74 11.46
N ALA A 157 10.53 -13.48 11.23
CA ALA A 157 10.42 -12.92 9.88
C ALA A 157 11.76 -12.97 9.12
N ARG A 158 12.87 -12.64 9.78
CA ARG A 158 14.21 -12.75 9.19
C ARG A 158 14.55 -14.18 8.81
N SER A 159 14.27 -15.13 9.69
CA SER A 159 14.55 -16.55 9.46
C SER A 159 13.76 -17.10 8.27
N ILE A 160 12.46 -16.80 8.22
CA ILE A 160 11.55 -17.22 7.14
C ILE A 160 12.05 -16.72 5.79
N LEU A 161 12.30 -15.40 5.67
CA LEU A 161 12.74 -14.81 4.42
C LEU A 161 14.14 -15.28 4.00
N SER A 162 15.08 -15.41 4.94
CA SER A 162 16.44 -15.87 4.64
C SER A 162 16.43 -17.32 4.15
N ALA A 163 15.65 -18.19 4.80
CA ALA A 163 15.51 -19.58 4.40
C ALA A 163 14.79 -19.72 3.05
N ALA A 164 13.79 -18.86 2.77
CA ALA A 164 13.12 -18.83 1.47
C ALA A 164 14.08 -18.35 0.36
N ALA A 165 14.84 -17.27 0.61
CA ALA A 165 15.78 -16.72 -0.35
C ALA A 165 16.96 -17.66 -0.66
N ALA A 166 17.39 -18.46 0.32
CA ALA A 166 18.42 -19.48 0.13
C ALA A 166 17.95 -20.62 -0.79
N ARG A 167 16.65 -20.96 -0.76
CA ARG A 167 16.07 -22.03 -1.59
C ARG A 167 15.71 -21.55 -3.00
N SER A 168 15.08 -20.40 -3.10
CA SER A 168 14.63 -19.81 -4.36
C SER A 168 14.96 -18.31 -4.39
N PRO A 169 16.16 -17.94 -4.84
CA PRO A 169 16.56 -16.54 -4.92
C PRO A 169 15.66 -15.78 -5.90
N CYS A 170 14.84 -14.86 -5.40
CA CYS A 170 13.98 -14.02 -6.24
C CYS A 170 13.98 -12.56 -5.78
N ALA A 171 13.68 -11.66 -6.71
CA ALA A 171 13.64 -10.23 -6.46
C ALA A 171 12.73 -9.85 -5.27
N THR A 172 11.56 -10.47 -5.17
CA THR A 172 10.57 -10.22 -4.11
C THR A 172 11.09 -10.57 -2.72
N LEU A 173 11.83 -11.68 -2.59
CA LEU A 173 12.39 -12.12 -1.30
C LEU A 173 13.56 -11.24 -0.85
N TRP A 174 14.46 -10.87 -1.76
CA TRP A 174 15.54 -9.92 -1.46
C TRP A 174 14.99 -8.54 -1.08
N HIS A 175 13.92 -8.11 -1.74
CA HIS A 175 13.22 -6.88 -1.38
C HIS A 175 12.58 -6.97 0.00
N GLY A 176 11.88 -8.07 0.31
CA GLY A 176 11.32 -8.32 1.64
C GLY A 176 12.38 -8.30 2.74
N LEU A 177 13.53 -8.95 2.51
CA LEU A 177 14.67 -8.91 3.44
C LEU A 177 15.23 -7.49 3.61
N GLY A 178 15.41 -6.76 2.51
CA GLY A 178 15.90 -5.39 2.57
C GLY A 178 14.95 -4.45 3.32
N GLN A 179 13.63 -4.58 3.11
CA GLN A 179 12.62 -3.82 3.85
C GLN A 179 12.61 -4.16 5.35
N LEU A 180 12.78 -5.44 5.68
CA LEU A 180 12.93 -5.89 7.06
C LEU A 180 14.15 -5.24 7.73
N GLU A 181 15.32 -5.27 7.08
CA GLU A 181 16.53 -4.63 7.62
C GLU A 181 16.40 -3.11 7.73
N LEU A 182 15.67 -2.46 6.82
CA LEU A 182 15.34 -1.02 6.96
C LEU A 182 14.50 -0.73 8.20
N ARG A 183 13.53 -1.60 8.53
CA ARG A 183 12.70 -1.45 9.73
C ARG A 183 13.50 -1.69 11.01
N ILE A 184 14.52 -2.54 10.95
CA ILE A 184 15.47 -2.78 12.05
C ILE A 184 16.49 -1.63 12.17
N GLY A 185 16.65 -0.80 11.14
CA GLY A 185 17.61 0.30 11.09
C GLY A 185 18.99 -0.09 10.51
N SER A 186 19.14 -1.32 10.03
CA SER A 186 20.38 -1.82 9.43
C SER A 186 20.51 -1.40 7.96
N LEU A 187 20.79 -0.10 7.73
CA LEU A 187 20.86 0.49 6.38
C LEU A 187 21.89 -0.18 5.46
N ARG A 188 23.04 -0.61 6.00
CA ARG A 188 24.12 -1.26 5.22
C ARG A 188 23.70 -2.63 4.70
N GLU A 189 23.11 -3.46 5.55
CA GLU A 189 22.60 -4.77 5.14
C GLU A 189 21.43 -4.62 4.17
N ALA A 190 20.52 -3.69 4.42
CA ALA A 190 19.43 -3.39 3.48
C ALA A 190 19.95 -3.04 2.08
N GLU A 191 20.98 -2.18 1.99
CA GLU A 191 21.62 -1.84 0.71
C GLU A 191 22.19 -3.09 0.02
N ARG A 192 22.92 -3.93 0.75
CA ARG A 192 23.50 -5.17 0.21
C ARG A 192 22.43 -6.12 -0.33
N LEU A 193 21.31 -6.26 0.39
CA LEU A 193 20.19 -7.11 0.01
C LEU A 193 19.46 -6.57 -1.23
N PHE A 194 19.22 -5.25 -1.30
CA PHE A 194 18.63 -4.63 -2.49
C PHE A 194 19.54 -4.75 -3.71
N ALA A 195 20.87 -4.57 -3.55
CA ALA A 195 21.83 -4.75 -4.62
C ALA A 195 21.84 -6.20 -5.15
N LYS A 196 21.79 -7.20 -4.25
CA LYS A 196 21.65 -8.62 -4.63
C LYS A 196 20.37 -8.86 -5.44
N GLY A 197 19.23 -8.36 -4.95
CA GLY A 197 17.96 -8.49 -5.67
C GLY A 197 17.99 -7.80 -7.04
N ALA A 198 18.56 -6.61 -7.10
CA ALA A 198 18.66 -5.81 -8.32
C ALA A 198 19.55 -6.47 -9.40
N ALA A 199 20.57 -7.23 -8.98
CA ALA A 199 21.44 -7.98 -9.87
C ALA A 199 20.78 -9.23 -10.50
N LEU A 200 19.68 -9.74 -9.92
CA LEU A 200 18.95 -10.90 -10.47
C LEU A 200 18.10 -10.56 -11.70
N GLY A 201 17.86 -9.27 -11.98
CA GLY A 201 17.00 -8.84 -13.06
C GLY A 201 17.59 -9.11 -14.44
N ARG A 202 17.14 -10.19 -15.10
CA ARG A 202 17.36 -10.42 -16.54
C ARG A 202 16.21 -9.92 -17.43
N GLY A 203 15.20 -9.25 -16.86
CA GLY A 203 14.01 -8.76 -17.57
C GLY A 203 13.66 -7.31 -17.23
N VAL A 204 12.98 -6.64 -18.17
CA VAL A 204 12.76 -5.17 -18.22
C VAL A 204 11.96 -4.62 -17.02
N ASP A 205 11.00 -5.36 -16.46
CA ASP A 205 10.05 -4.76 -15.49
C ASP A 205 10.17 -5.26 -14.04
N ARG A 206 10.72 -6.44 -13.78
CA ARG A 206 10.57 -7.10 -12.46
C ARG A 206 11.50 -6.61 -11.35
N THR A 207 12.43 -5.69 -11.63
CA THR A 207 13.42 -5.22 -10.62
C THR A 207 13.46 -3.70 -10.43
N SER A 208 12.60 -2.93 -11.10
CA SER A 208 12.61 -1.45 -11.02
C SER A 208 12.40 -0.95 -9.59
N TYR A 209 11.52 -1.62 -8.82
CA TYR A 209 11.29 -1.29 -7.41
C TYR A 209 12.51 -1.57 -6.51
N LEU A 210 13.37 -2.55 -6.86
CA LEU A 210 14.61 -2.82 -6.13
C LEU A 210 15.65 -1.73 -6.38
N TRP A 211 15.79 -1.26 -7.63
CA TRP A 211 16.65 -0.12 -7.96
C TRP A 211 16.16 1.16 -7.26
N HIS A 212 14.84 1.36 -7.19
CA HIS A 212 14.26 2.46 -6.44
C HIS A 212 14.58 2.35 -4.94
N SER A 213 14.35 1.19 -4.33
CA SER A 213 14.68 0.96 -2.92
C SER A 213 16.17 1.16 -2.64
N LEU A 214 17.05 0.64 -3.50
CA LEU A 214 18.51 0.84 -3.40
C LEU A 214 18.90 2.32 -3.46
N GLY A 215 18.38 3.05 -4.45
CA GLY A 215 18.63 4.50 -4.59
C GLY A 215 18.12 5.30 -3.39
N MET A 216 16.95 4.95 -2.86
CA MET A 216 16.37 5.59 -1.67
C MET A 216 17.18 5.34 -0.40
N VAL A 217 17.74 4.13 -0.21
CA VAL A 217 18.64 3.86 0.92
C VAL A 217 19.92 4.69 0.84
N ARG A 218 20.53 4.76 -0.35
CA ARG A 218 21.74 5.57 -0.57
C ARG A 218 21.47 7.06 -0.40
N LEU A 219 20.31 7.53 -0.83
CA LEU A 219 19.85 8.91 -0.63
C LEU A 219 19.66 9.21 0.87
N LYS A 220 19.06 8.30 1.65
CA LYS A 220 18.97 8.43 3.12
C LYS A 220 20.35 8.50 3.79
N GLN A 221 21.33 7.76 3.27
CA GLN A 221 22.73 7.81 3.71
C GLN A 221 23.51 9.02 3.20
N ARG A 222 22.87 9.96 2.47
CA ARG A 222 23.50 11.14 1.83
C ARG A 222 24.58 10.82 0.78
N ARG A 223 24.62 9.58 0.28
CA ARG A 223 25.53 9.14 -0.79
C ARG A 223 24.93 9.48 -2.16
N LEU A 224 24.88 10.77 -2.48
CA LEU A 224 24.15 11.30 -3.65
C LEU A 224 24.65 10.77 -5.00
N ALA A 225 25.97 10.63 -5.17
CA ALA A 225 26.54 10.11 -6.43
C ALA A 225 26.13 8.66 -6.69
N GLU A 226 26.15 7.82 -5.65
CA GLU A 226 25.79 6.41 -5.74
C GLU A 226 24.27 6.19 -5.81
N ALA A 227 23.49 7.08 -5.20
CA ALA A 227 22.04 7.13 -5.37
C ALA A 227 21.68 7.48 -6.81
N ARG A 228 22.33 8.50 -7.39
CA ARG A 228 22.17 8.87 -8.81
C ARG A 228 22.45 7.67 -9.72
N ALA A 229 23.60 7.02 -9.55
CA ALA A 229 23.98 5.86 -10.32
C ALA A 229 22.94 4.72 -10.21
N ALA A 230 22.42 4.43 -9.00
CA ALA A 230 21.38 3.41 -8.82
C ALA A 230 20.09 3.75 -9.59
N PHE A 231 19.63 5.00 -9.56
CA PHE A 231 18.43 5.41 -10.30
C PHE A 231 18.66 5.39 -11.82
N GLU A 232 19.82 5.86 -12.29
CA GLU A 232 20.20 5.80 -13.71
C GLU A 232 20.31 4.35 -14.20
N ASP A 233 20.90 3.46 -13.42
CA ASP A 233 21.00 2.03 -13.70
C ASP A 233 19.62 1.36 -13.77
N GLY A 234 18.71 1.76 -12.88
CA GLY A 234 17.32 1.36 -12.92
C GLY A 234 16.63 1.84 -14.20
N LEU A 235 16.81 3.12 -14.57
CA LEU A 235 16.20 3.72 -15.76
C LEU A 235 16.75 3.16 -17.06
N ARG A 236 18.02 2.74 -17.12
CA ARG A 236 18.56 2.04 -18.29
C ARG A 236 17.86 0.70 -18.54
N ARG A 237 17.40 0.04 -17.48
CA ARG A 237 16.63 -1.22 -17.57
C ARG A 237 15.16 -0.96 -17.82
N ASN A 238 14.58 0.03 -17.14
CA ASN A 238 13.20 0.45 -17.32
C ASN A 238 13.09 1.97 -17.51
N PRO A 239 13.12 2.46 -18.76
CA PRO A 239 13.05 3.88 -19.05
C PRO A 239 11.71 4.54 -18.67
N ARG A 240 10.63 3.75 -18.56
CA ARG A 240 9.25 4.21 -18.33
C ARG A 240 8.80 4.02 -16.88
N CYS A 241 9.72 4.01 -15.92
CA CYS A 241 9.38 3.90 -14.50
C CYS A 241 9.30 5.28 -13.82
N SER A 242 8.08 5.71 -13.46
CA SER A 242 7.83 6.99 -12.77
C SER A 242 8.56 7.08 -11.43
N GLN A 243 8.59 5.99 -10.65
CA GLN A 243 9.29 5.92 -9.36
C GLN A 243 10.78 6.22 -9.47
N LEU A 244 11.44 5.71 -10.53
CA LEU A 244 12.87 5.93 -10.72
C LEU A 244 13.17 7.36 -11.21
N GLN A 245 12.30 7.94 -12.04
CA GLN A 245 12.40 9.34 -12.46
C GLN A 245 12.23 10.30 -11.26
N SER A 246 11.25 10.05 -10.39
CA SER A 246 11.02 10.86 -9.19
C SER A 246 12.18 10.74 -8.19
N GLY A 247 12.72 9.53 -8.00
CA GLY A 247 13.93 9.30 -7.20
C GLY A 247 15.15 10.08 -7.72
N LEU A 248 15.38 10.07 -9.04
CA LEU A 248 16.45 10.83 -9.67
C LEU A 248 16.25 12.35 -9.52
N ALA A 249 15.01 12.83 -9.65
CA ALA A 249 14.66 14.23 -9.40
C ALA A 249 14.99 14.65 -7.97
N MET A 250 14.69 13.81 -6.97
CA MET A 250 15.04 14.06 -5.57
C MET A 250 16.55 14.14 -5.35
N VAL A 251 17.35 13.33 -6.05
CA VAL A 251 18.81 13.42 -6.00
C VAL A 251 19.29 14.76 -6.56
N TYR A 252 18.81 15.18 -7.73
CA TYR A 252 19.19 16.48 -8.31
C TYR A 252 18.73 17.67 -7.46
N ALA A 253 17.58 17.58 -6.81
CA ALA A 253 17.12 18.58 -5.85
C ALA A 253 18.09 18.71 -4.66
N GLN A 254 18.60 17.59 -4.12
CA GLN A 254 19.61 17.62 -3.05
C GLN A 254 21.00 18.07 -3.52
N LEU A 255 21.33 17.88 -4.80
CA LEU A 255 22.55 18.39 -5.42
C LEU A 255 22.49 19.89 -5.75
N GLY A 256 21.39 20.60 -5.42
CA GLY A 256 21.21 22.01 -5.75
C GLY A 256 21.00 22.28 -7.23
N ARG A 257 20.50 21.30 -8.00
CA ARG A 257 20.18 21.43 -9.43
C ARG A 257 18.66 21.33 -9.69
N PRO A 258 17.88 22.33 -9.25
CA PRO A 258 16.41 22.26 -9.31
C PRO A 258 15.86 22.24 -10.73
N GLU A 259 16.53 22.86 -11.70
CA GLU A 259 16.08 22.84 -13.10
C GLU A 259 16.09 21.43 -13.69
N ILE A 260 17.15 20.65 -13.40
CA ILE A 260 17.23 19.25 -13.83
C ILE A 260 16.21 18.41 -13.07
N ALA A 261 16.01 18.67 -11.77
CA ALA A 261 15.01 17.99 -10.98
C ALA A 261 13.59 18.19 -11.54
N ARG A 262 13.24 19.40 -11.98
CA ARG A 262 11.95 19.69 -12.61
C ARG A 262 11.69 18.85 -13.85
N VAL A 263 12.69 18.72 -14.73
CA VAL A 263 12.58 17.90 -15.95
C VAL A 263 12.28 16.43 -15.59
N HIS A 264 12.95 15.89 -14.57
CA HIS A 264 12.70 14.52 -14.13
C HIS A 264 11.35 14.35 -13.42
N PHE A 265 10.92 15.32 -12.61
CA PHE A 265 9.58 15.30 -12.02
C PHE A 265 8.48 15.40 -13.07
N GLU A 266 8.64 16.27 -14.07
CA GLU A 266 7.71 16.40 -15.20
C GLU A 266 7.60 15.07 -15.95
N ARG A 267 8.72 14.44 -16.29
CA ARG A 267 8.74 13.10 -16.90
C ARG A 267 8.03 12.06 -16.03
N ALA A 268 8.26 12.07 -14.71
CA ALA A 268 7.62 11.12 -13.80
C ALA A 268 6.09 11.24 -13.85
N VAL A 269 5.56 12.46 -13.82
CA VAL A 269 4.10 12.69 -13.84
C VAL A 269 3.50 12.58 -15.24
N THR A 270 4.29 12.71 -16.31
CA THR A 270 3.84 12.40 -17.67
C THR A 270 3.74 10.89 -17.91
N ILE A 271 4.63 10.10 -17.28
CA ILE A 271 4.59 8.63 -17.34
C ILE A 271 3.41 8.09 -16.53
N ASP A 272 3.23 8.60 -15.32
CA ASP A 272 2.17 8.20 -14.39
C ASP A 272 1.64 9.45 -13.67
N ASP A 273 0.51 9.95 -14.13
CA ASP A 273 -0.14 11.14 -13.60
C ASP A 273 -0.81 10.89 -12.24
N GLN A 274 -1.03 9.62 -11.89
CA GLN A 274 -1.53 9.17 -10.59
C GLN A 274 -0.40 8.91 -9.58
N HIS A 275 0.87 9.19 -9.94
CA HIS A 275 2.01 9.05 -9.05
C HIS A 275 2.07 10.18 -8.00
N ALA A 276 1.22 10.07 -6.98
CA ALA A 276 1.03 11.09 -5.95
C ALA A 276 2.31 11.49 -5.20
N HIS A 277 3.23 10.55 -4.97
CA HIS A 277 4.52 10.84 -4.31
C HIS A 277 5.41 11.77 -5.14
N ALA A 278 5.36 11.74 -6.48
CA ALA A 278 6.13 12.69 -7.31
C ALA A 278 5.51 14.08 -7.25
N TRP A 279 4.18 14.20 -7.32
CA TRP A 279 3.50 15.48 -7.13
C TRP A 279 3.85 16.10 -5.78
N GLN A 280 3.85 15.29 -4.72
CA GLN A 280 4.20 15.71 -3.37
C GLN A 280 5.67 16.14 -3.28
N ALA A 281 6.61 15.31 -3.77
CA ALA A 281 8.03 15.62 -3.73
C ALA A 281 8.38 16.86 -4.56
N TRP A 282 7.76 17.03 -5.72
CA TRP A 282 7.96 18.20 -6.57
C TRP A 282 7.41 19.47 -5.91
N GLY A 283 6.18 19.42 -5.39
CA GLY A 283 5.59 20.54 -4.65
C GLY A 283 6.44 20.97 -3.46
N VAL A 284 6.91 20.01 -2.66
CA VAL A 284 7.81 20.27 -1.51
C VAL A 284 9.14 20.87 -1.94
N MET A 285 9.71 20.42 -3.06
CA MET A 285 10.93 21.02 -3.60
C MET A 285 10.69 22.50 -3.98
N GLU A 286 9.60 22.81 -4.67
CA GLU A 286 9.27 24.20 -5.04
C GLU A 286 8.98 25.08 -3.81
N THR A 287 8.31 24.54 -2.79
CA THR A 287 8.12 25.22 -1.50
C THR A 287 9.46 25.61 -0.87
N ARG A 288 10.43 24.68 -0.83
CA ARG A 288 11.77 24.94 -0.28
C ARG A 288 12.57 25.97 -1.09
N LEU A 289 12.29 26.09 -2.38
CA LEU A 289 12.87 27.10 -3.26
C LEU A 289 12.11 28.43 -3.22
N ASN A 290 11.12 28.57 -2.33
CA ASN A 290 10.24 29.73 -2.20
C ASN A 290 9.41 30.06 -3.45
N ASN A 291 9.18 29.08 -4.34
CA ASN A 291 8.33 29.22 -5.53
C ASN A 291 6.87 28.88 -5.19
N VAL A 292 6.29 29.65 -4.26
CA VAL A 292 4.98 29.39 -3.64
C VAL A 292 3.87 29.16 -4.66
N GLU A 293 3.76 30.03 -5.66
CA GLU A 293 2.70 29.93 -6.69
C GLU A 293 2.84 28.68 -7.56
N ARG A 294 4.07 28.26 -7.86
CA ARG A 294 4.32 27.01 -8.59
C ARG A 294 3.97 25.81 -7.72
N ALA A 295 4.39 25.83 -6.45
CA ALA A 295 4.06 24.78 -5.49
C ALA A 295 2.54 24.62 -5.32
N ARG A 296 1.78 25.72 -5.19
CA ARG A 296 0.31 25.74 -5.15
C ARG A 296 -0.29 25.05 -6.38
N ARG A 297 0.13 25.42 -7.60
CA ARG A 297 -0.37 24.81 -8.83
C ARG A 297 -0.08 23.31 -8.89
N LEU A 298 1.11 22.89 -8.48
CA LEU A 298 1.50 21.48 -8.44
C LEU A 298 0.65 20.69 -7.44
N PHE A 299 0.48 21.21 -6.22
CA PHE A 299 -0.37 20.58 -5.21
C PHE A 299 -1.82 20.50 -5.69
N TRP A 300 -2.40 21.57 -6.24
CA TRP A 300 -3.76 21.54 -6.80
C TRP A 300 -3.93 20.51 -7.91
N ARG A 301 -2.96 20.37 -8.81
CA ARG A 301 -3.00 19.35 -9.87
C ARG A 301 -2.91 17.94 -9.29
N GLY A 302 -1.96 17.70 -8.40
CA GLY A 302 -1.81 16.40 -7.74
C GLY A 302 -3.03 16.02 -6.89
N LEU A 303 -3.65 16.96 -6.17
CA LEU A 303 -4.84 16.70 -5.35
C LEU A 303 -6.07 16.37 -6.19
N ARG A 304 -6.19 16.93 -7.41
CA ARG A 304 -7.26 16.57 -8.36
C ARG A 304 -7.08 15.16 -8.92
N LEU A 305 -5.85 14.77 -9.22
CA LEU A 305 -5.53 13.45 -9.80
C LEU A 305 -5.49 12.36 -8.73
N CYS A 306 -5.05 12.71 -7.52
CA CYS A 306 -4.82 11.77 -6.41
C CYS A 306 -5.53 12.25 -5.12
N PRO A 307 -6.87 12.33 -5.10
CA PRO A 307 -7.61 12.87 -3.96
C PRO A 307 -7.46 12.02 -2.69
N LYS A 308 -7.10 10.73 -2.82
CA LYS A 308 -6.91 9.80 -1.70
C LYS A 308 -5.54 9.90 -1.01
N HIS A 309 -4.61 10.67 -1.57
CA HIS A 309 -3.24 10.69 -1.06
C HIS A 309 -3.05 11.70 0.09
N VAL A 310 -3.06 11.20 1.32
CA VAL A 310 -2.99 11.99 2.55
C VAL A 310 -1.76 12.90 2.65
N ALA A 311 -0.57 12.39 2.35
CA ALA A 311 0.65 13.20 2.51
C ALA A 311 0.71 14.38 1.52
N LEU A 312 -0.11 14.34 0.46
CA LEU A 312 -0.23 15.44 -0.50
C LEU A 312 -1.11 16.55 0.07
N TRP A 313 -2.23 16.20 0.74
CA TRP A 313 -3.05 17.14 1.50
C TRP A 313 -2.26 17.78 2.65
N GLN A 314 -1.50 16.98 3.41
CA GLN A 314 -0.63 17.49 4.48
C GLN A 314 0.42 18.47 3.95
N ALA A 315 1.09 18.14 2.83
CA ALA A 315 2.10 19.01 2.24
C ALA A 315 1.49 20.33 1.72
N ALA A 316 0.32 20.27 1.10
CA ALA A 316 -0.39 21.47 0.63
C ALA A 316 -0.86 22.36 1.80
N ALA A 317 -1.43 21.77 2.85
CA ALA A 317 -1.87 22.50 4.03
C ALA A 317 -0.68 23.12 4.79
N LYS A 318 0.45 22.40 4.87
CA LYS A 318 1.70 22.92 5.44
C LYS A 318 2.23 24.12 4.66
N LEU A 319 2.21 24.08 3.32
CA LEU A 319 2.59 25.23 2.50
C LEU A 319 1.75 26.45 2.86
N GLU A 320 0.41 26.33 2.88
CA GLU A 320 -0.45 27.48 3.21
C GLU A 320 -0.24 27.98 4.64
N ALA A 321 0.02 27.08 5.60
CA ALA A 321 0.36 27.46 6.97
C ALA A 321 1.68 28.25 7.05
N GLU A 322 2.72 27.81 6.33
CA GLU A 322 4.01 28.51 6.25
C GLU A 322 3.89 29.90 5.59
N GLN A 323 2.89 30.09 4.72
CA GLN A 323 2.58 31.39 4.12
C GLN A 323 1.67 32.29 4.99
N GLY A 324 1.25 31.82 6.17
CA GLY A 324 0.32 32.55 7.05
C GLY A 324 -1.15 32.46 6.65
N GLU A 325 -1.48 31.70 5.60
CA GLU A 325 -2.84 31.52 5.08
C GLU A 325 -3.61 30.43 5.85
N LEU A 326 -3.79 30.66 7.16
CA LEU A 326 -4.34 29.67 8.10
C LEU A 326 -5.73 29.16 7.70
N ASN A 327 -6.57 30.03 7.12
CA ASN A 327 -7.92 29.65 6.69
C ASN A 327 -7.88 28.69 5.48
N ARG A 328 -6.93 28.88 4.57
CA ARG A 328 -6.72 27.96 3.44
C ARG A 328 -6.18 26.63 3.93
N ALA A 329 -5.22 26.63 4.85
CA ALA A 329 -4.71 25.40 5.47
C ALA A 329 -5.83 24.56 6.11
N ARG A 330 -6.74 25.20 6.86
CA ARG A 330 -7.92 24.54 7.45
C ARG A 330 -8.88 23.98 6.41
N SER A 331 -9.15 24.75 5.35
CA SER A 331 -9.99 24.31 4.25
C SER A 331 -9.39 23.07 3.56
N LEU A 332 -8.07 23.04 3.36
CA LEU A 332 -7.35 21.89 2.82
C LEU A 332 -7.44 20.67 3.74
N TYR A 333 -7.24 20.83 5.05
CA TYR A 333 -7.42 19.72 5.99
C TYR A 333 -8.85 19.19 6.02
N LYS A 334 -9.85 20.08 6.01
CA LYS A 334 -11.26 19.69 5.96
C LYS A 334 -11.57 18.89 4.69
N ARG A 335 -11.22 19.44 3.52
CA ARG A 335 -11.43 18.77 2.22
C ARG A 335 -10.68 17.46 2.11
N GLY A 336 -9.44 17.41 2.59
CA GLY A 336 -8.67 16.18 2.61
C GLY A 336 -9.32 15.12 3.51
N SER A 337 -9.86 15.53 4.67
CA SER A 337 -10.56 14.60 5.57
C SER A 337 -11.81 14.03 4.91
N GLU A 338 -12.61 14.86 4.25
CA GLU A 338 -13.81 14.44 3.51
C GLU A 338 -13.44 13.51 2.34
N ALA A 339 -12.42 13.87 1.54
CA ALA A 339 -11.95 13.08 0.41
C ALA A 339 -11.39 11.71 0.82
N CYS A 340 -10.76 11.61 2.00
CA CYS A 340 -10.26 10.34 2.51
C CYS A 340 -11.40 9.50 3.14
N THR A 341 -12.34 10.12 3.87
CA THR A 341 -13.44 9.39 4.53
C THR A 341 -14.55 8.94 3.59
N ALA A 342 -14.81 9.66 2.49
CA ALA A 342 -15.90 9.33 1.55
C ALA A 342 -15.63 8.07 0.70
N CYS A 343 -14.43 7.47 0.81
CA CYS A 343 -13.99 6.35 -0.01
C CYS A 343 -13.59 5.11 0.78
N GLU A 344 -13.70 5.10 2.11
CA GLU A 344 -13.34 3.95 2.95
C GLU A 344 -14.62 3.34 3.58
N PRO A 345 -14.89 2.04 3.38
CA PRO A 345 -15.94 1.35 4.14
C PRO A 345 -15.52 1.26 5.62
N PRO A 346 -16.48 1.26 6.57
CA PRO A 346 -16.23 1.30 8.01
C PRO A 346 -15.47 0.08 8.59
N LEU A 347 -15.08 -0.88 7.75
CA LEU A 347 -14.50 -2.17 8.16
C LEU A 347 -13.16 -2.50 7.48
N SER A 348 -12.62 -1.65 6.59
CA SER A 348 -11.28 -1.92 6.05
C SER A 348 -10.22 -1.61 7.12
N VAL A 349 -9.41 -2.61 7.48
CA VAL A 349 -8.32 -2.57 8.47
C VAL A 349 -7.13 -1.74 7.95
N GLY A 350 -7.42 -0.49 7.60
CA GLY A 350 -6.53 0.44 6.90
C GLY A 350 -6.71 1.91 7.34
N CYS A 351 -7.29 2.15 8.53
CA CYS A 351 -7.57 3.47 9.12
C CYS A 351 -6.36 4.42 9.26
N GLY A 352 -5.15 4.05 8.83
CA GLY A 352 -3.95 4.88 8.96
C GLY A 352 -3.99 6.15 8.12
N SER A 353 -4.71 6.15 6.98
CA SER A 353 -4.70 7.25 6.02
C SER A 353 -5.46 8.47 6.56
N ALA A 354 -6.77 8.33 6.82
CA ALA A 354 -7.61 9.39 7.36
C ALA A 354 -7.18 9.79 8.78
N LEU A 355 -6.71 8.84 9.59
CA LEU A 355 -6.17 9.11 10.93
C LEU A 355 -4.95 10.02 10.86
N SER A 356 -3.96 9.74 9.99
CA SER A 356 -2.76 10.57 9.87
C SER A 356 -3.10 12.01 9.49
N LEU A 357 -4.10 12.23 8.63
CA LEU A 357 -4.55 13.57 8.29
C LEU A 357 -5.22 14.28 9.46
N LEU A 358 -6.07 13.58 10.22
CA LEU A 358 -6.72 14.12 11.43
C LEU A 358 -5.71 14.47 12.51
N LEU A 359 -4.69 13.63 12.73
CA LEU A 359 -3.60 13.90 13.68
C LEU A 359 -2.76 15.10 13.24
N SER A 360 -2.45 15.22 11.94
CA SER A 360 -1.76 16.40 11.40
C SER A 360 -2.57 17.68 11.55
N TRP A 361 -3.89 17.62 11.34
CA TRP A 361 -4.77 18.77 11.56
C TRP A 361 -4.84 19.14 13.05
N ALA A 362 -4.96 18.15 13.95
CA ALA A 362 -4.94 18.39 15.39
C ALA A 362 -3.62 19.02 15.86
N SER A 363 -2.49 18.54 15.34
CA SER A 363 -1.17 19.12 15.58
C SER A 363 -1.09 20.57 15.09
N PHE A 364 -1.59 20.86 13.88
CA PHE A 364 -1.67 22.23 13.35
C PHE A 364 -2.50 23.15 14.27
N GLU A 365 -3.69 22.73 14.70
CA GLU A 365 -4.54 23.57 15.57
C GLU A 365 -3.96 23.73 16.99
N LEU A 366 -3.21 22.74 17.49
CA LEU A 366 -2.44 22.83 18.74
C LEU A 366 -1.32 23.90 18.65
N HIS A 367 -0.65 24.00 17.50
CA HIS A 367 0.37 25.03 17.27
C HIS A 367 -0.25 26.43 17.19
N GLU A 368 -1.41 26.55 16.55
CA GLU A 368 -2.19 27.80 16.44
C GLU A 368 -2.93 28.20 17.73
N GLY A 369 -2.88 27.37 18.79
CA GLY A 369 -3.48 27.67 20.09
C GLY A 369 -4.98 27.39 20.19
N ARG A 370 -5.61 26.76 19.19
CA ARG A 370 -7.04 26.38 19.21
C ARG A 370 -7.27 25.04 19.91
N LEU A 371 -6.96 25.01 21.20
CA LEU A 371 -6.98 23.80 22.03
C LEU A 371 -8.33 23.06 22.02
N PRO A 372 -9.51 23.72 22.15
CA PRO A 372 -10.79 23.00 22.13
C PRO A 372 -11.06 22.27 20.81
N TYR A 373 -10.66 22.88 19.69
CA TYR A 373 -10.84 22.28 18.38
C TYR A 373 -9.86 21.11 18.15
N ALA A 374 -8.61 21.25 18.62
CA ALA A 374 -7.65 20.16 18.62
C ALA A 374 -8.16 18.95 19.44
N GLN A 375 -8.78 19.16 20.61
CA GLN A 375 -9.41 18.09 21.39
C GLN A 375 -10.54 17.40 20.63
N MET A 376 -11.41 18.17 19.97
CA MET A 376 -12.50 17.61 19.16
C MET A 376 -11.97 16.71 18.03
N LEU A 377 -10.92 17.14 17.33
CA LEU A 377 -10.26 16.36 16.28
C LEU A 377 -9.63 15.08 16.83
N LEU A 378 -8.95 15.16 17.99
CA LEU A 378 -8.36 14.00 18.64
C LEU A 378 -9.43 13.03 19.17
N ALA A 379 -10.58 13.52 19.63
CA ALA A 379 -11.70 12.66 20.01
C ALA A 379 -12.27 11.89 18.81
N ARG A 380 -12.37 12.54 17.64
CA ARG A 380 -12.76 11.88 16.38
C ARG A 380 -11.71 10.84 15.96
N ALA A 381 -10.43 11.16 16.07
CA ALA A 381 -9.34 10.24 15.79
C ALA A 381 -9.35 9.01 16.73
N LYS A 382 -9.61 9.22 18.04
CA LYS A 382 -9.74 8.13 19.03
C LYS A 382 -10.88 7.18 18.72
N LYS A 383 -12.02 7.68 18.23
CA LYS A 383 -13.14 6.83 17.77
C LYS A 383 -12.77 5.99 16.54
N ALA A 384 -11.99 6.55 15.62
CA ALA A 384 -11.59 5.87 14.39
C ALA A 384 -10.50 4.82 14.62
N SER A 385 -9.52 5.10 15.48
CA SER A 385 -8.44 4.18 15.81
C SER A 385 -7.92 4.43 17.23
N PRO A 386 -8.38 3.63 18.21
CA PRO A 386 -7.91 3.73 19.59
C PRO A 386 -6.44 3.30 19.76
N SER A 387 -5.85 2.59 18.79
CA SER A 387 -4.54 1.92 18.94
C SER A 387 -3.33 2.76 18.54
N SER A 388 -3.51 4.03 18.14
CA SER A 388 -2.40 4.88 17.69
C SER A 388 -1.69 5.57 18.86
N GLY A 389 -0.37 5.38 18.99
CA GLY A 389 0.41 6.07 20.04
C GLY A 389 0.55 7.58 19.81
N GLU A 390 0.63 8.04 18.55
CA GLU A 390 0.71 9.47 18.20
C GLU A 390 -0.52 10.26 18.66
N LEU A 391 -1.70 9.61 18.68
CA LEU A 391 -2.93 10.18 19.22
C LEU A 391 -2.79 10.54 20.70
N TYR A 392 -2.30 9.60 21.52
CA TYR A 392 -2.12 9.81 22.96
C TYR A 392 -1.05 10.86 23.25
N HIS A 393 0.00 10.92 22.44
CA HIS A 393 1.02 11.97 22.53
C HIS A 393 0.41 13.36 22.28
N LEU A 394 -0.35 13.55 21.20
CA LEU A 394 -1.00 14.83 20.91
C LEU A 394 -2.05 15.21 21.95
N GLN A 395 -2.81 14.24 22.49
CA GLN A 395 -3.76 14.48 23.59
C GLN A 395 -3.04 14.97 24.85
N ALA A 396 -1.93 14.34 25.22
CA ALA A 396 -1.12 14.77 26.35
C ALA A 396 -0.55 16.19 26.14
N LEU A 397 -0.09 16.54 24.93
CA LEU A 397 0.38 17.89 24.64
C LEU A 397 -0.72 18.95 24.77
N VAL A 398 -1.95 18.65 24.33
CA VAL A 398 -3.10 19.55 24.53
C VAL A 398 -3.37 19.76 26.02
N LEU A 399 -3.39 18.68 26.81
CA LEU A 399 -3.62 18.73 28.26
C LEU A 399 -2.53 19.52 29.00
N ILE A 400 -1.26 19.35 28.59
CA ILE A 400 -0.13 20.12 29.12
C ILE A 400 -0.33 21.62 28.85
N LYS A 401 -0.71 21.99 27.61
CA LYS A 401 -0.99 23.39 27.27
C LYS A 401 -2.18 23.99 28.04
N GLN A 402 -3.10 23.16 28.51
CA GLN A 402 -4.23 23.56 29.36
C GLN A 402 -3.89 23.58 30.86
N GLY A 403 -2.69 23.15 31.27
CA GLY A 403 -2.26 23.08 32.67
C GLY A 403 -2.62 21.78 33.40
N HIS A 404 -3.20 20.79 32.70
CA HIS A 404 -3.63 19.50 33.27
C HIS A 404 -2.51 18.45 33.19
N ALA A 405 -1.40 18.69 33.90
CA ALA A 405 -0.22 17.81 33.85
C ALA A 405 -0.46 16.38 34.38
N ARG A 406 -1.37 16.22 35.35
CA ARG A 406 -1.72 14.90 35.91
C ARG A 406 -2.48 14.05 34.88
N ASP A 407 -3.47 14.63 34.22
CA ASP A 407 -4.28 13.96 33.20
C ASP A 407 -3.45 13.64 31.95
N ALA A 408 -2.51 14.52 31.60
CA ALA A 408 -1.55 14.28 30.52
C ALA A 408 -0.68 13.05 30.78
N ARG A 409 -0.19 12.89 32.03
CA ARG A 409 0.60 11.72 32.43
C ARG A 409 -0.23 10.43 32.32
N GLN A 410 -1.46 10.44 32.82
CA GLN A 410 -2.35 9.28 32.71
C GLN A 410 -2.60 8.91 31.24
N THR A 411 -2.82 9.91 30.37
CA THR A 411 -3.02 9.70 28.93
C THR A 411 -1.80 9.06 28.26
N LEU A 412 -0.58 9.45 28.65
CA LEU A 412 0.65 8.83 28.15
C LEU A 412 0.82 7.40 28.65
N GLU A 413 0.50 7.13 29.92
CA GLU A 413 0.55 5.77 30.49
C GLU A 413 -0.45 4.84 29.80
N GLU A 414 -1.65 5.33 29.48
CA GLU A 414 -2.62 4.63 28.63
C GLU A 414 -2.06 4.38 27.22
N GLY A 415 -1.46 5.40 26.60
CA GLY A 415 -0.84 5.29 25.29
C GLY A 415 0.27 4.23 25.23
N LEU A 416 1.10 4.14 26.27
CA LEU A 416 2.16 3.13 26.39
C LEU A 416 1.61 1.70 26.54
N ARG A 417 0.48 1.54 27.23
CA ARG A 417 -0.19 0.23 27.33
C ARG A 417 -0.77 -0.21 25.99
N VAL A 418 -1.33 0.74 25.23
CA VAL A 418 -2.02 0.48 23.97
C VAL A 418 -1.04 0.31 22.80
N ALA A 419 0.02 1.12 22.77
CA ALA A 419 1.01 1.15 21.70
C ALA A 419 2.44 1.20 22.25
N PRO A 420 2.96 0.10 22.84
CA PRO A 420 4.28 0.06 23.49
C PRO A 420 5.46 0.28 22.53
N THR A 421 5.23 0.17 21.21
CA THR A 421 6.24 0.41 20.17
C THR A 421 6.29 1.87 19.70
N HIS A 422 5.27 2.68 20.02
CA HIS A 422 5.22 4.11 19.76
C HIS A 422 5.54 4.85 21.05
N VAL A 423 6.80 4.82 21.45
CA VAL A 423 7.31 5.68 22.52
C VAL A 423 7.61 7.05 21.90
N PRO A 424 6.99 8.16 22.36
CA PRO A 424 7.38 9.50 21.95
C PRO A 424 8.77 9.89 22.46
#